data_AF-A0A8C6FT87-F1
#
_entry.id   AF-A0A8C6FT87-F1
#
_cell.length_a   1.000
_cell.length_b   1.000
_cell.length_c   1.000
_cell.angle_alpha   90.00
_cell.angle_beta   90.00
_cell.angle_gamma   90.00
#
_symmetry.space_group_name_H-M   'P 1'
#
loop_
_entity.id
_entity.type
_entity.pdbx_description
1 polymer ?
#
loop_
_entity_poly.entity_id
_entity_poly.type
_entity_poly.pdbx_seq_one_letter_code
_entity_poly.pdbx_strand_id
1 'polypeptide(L)'
;MVFFRNKVDSEIKDEIPVREEFILCCGVETQVLKCGPWTDLINNQSGTRPKLLIFIIPEDPNAEEIKDIYGLRGQVEHKLAFLRTQVPKEMKLVVIGHSIGSYFSLEILKHAPELPVIHSILLFPTIERMSESPRGRFATPLLCWLRYALYVPCCLLLKPWPEKIKSLVTRMVLQMMDVPKEPSCLNTLEPFCLVNAAYLGSQEMREVVKRGNETIKEHLPKLIFYYGTADGWCPKEYYDDMKKDFPGDIRLSDWLKDDLSKM
;
A
#
# COMPACT_ATOMS: atom_id res chain seq x y z
N MET A 1 -13.28 -51.88 22.09
CA MET A 1 -12.93 -52.86 21.04
C MET A 1 -13.84 -52.59 19.85
N VAL A 2 -13.25 -52.11 18.74
CA VAL A 2 -13.64 -52.29 17.32
C VAL A 2 -15.07 -51.85 16.91
N PHE A 3 -15.22 -50.66 16.31
CA PHE A 3 -15.46 -50.38 14.86
C PHE A 3 -16.75 -51.04 14.27
N PHE A 4 -17.65 -50.41 13.50
CA PHE A 4 -17.46 -49.68 12.22
C PHE A 4 -18.80 -49.07 11.70
N ARG A 5 -18.69 -47.90 10.99
CA ARG A 5 -19.40 -47.43 9.75
C ARG A 5 -20.94 -47.29 9.74
N ASN A 6 -21.61 -46.35 9.06
CA ASN A 6 -21.43 -45.29 8.05
C ASN A 6 -22.60 -44.28 8.33
N LYS A 7 -22.72 -43.01 7.91
CA LYS A 7 -22.40 -42.30 6.66
C LYS A 7 -22.71 -40.79 6.91
N VAL A 8 -21.81 -39.89 6.48
CA VAL A 8 -22.02 -38.63 5.69
C VAL A 8 -23.24 -37.77 6.08
N ASP A 9 -23.10 -36.53 6.55
CA ASP A 9 -22.64 -35.36 5.79
C ASP A 9 -21.66 -34.47 6.57
N SER A 10 -20.50 -34.18 5.98
CA SER A 10 -19.67 -33.04 6.38
C SER A 10 -19.64 -32.06 5.21
N GLU A 11 -20.24 -30.89 5.40
CA GLU A 11 -19.96 -29.71 4.60
C GLU A 11 -18.44 -29.45 4.66
N ILE A 12 -17.74 -29.79 3.59
CA ILE A 12 -16.36 -29.34 3.39
C ILE A 12 -16.47 -27.87 3.00
N LYS A 13 -16.31 -26.97 3.97
CA LYS A 13 -15.84 -25.62 3.68
C LYS A 13 -14.38 -25.78 3.27
N ASP A 14 -14.12 -25.80 1.96
CA ASP A 14 -12.76 -25.63 1.44
C ASP A 14 -12.29 -24.22 1.82
N GLU A 15 -11.68 -24.08 3.00
CA GLU A 15 -10.94 -22.86 3.35
C GLU A 15 -9.81 -22.73 2.35
N ILE A 16 -9.87 -21.71 1.49
CA ILE A 16 -8.77 -21.36 0.60
C ILE A 16 -7.59 -21.01 1.51
N PRO A 17 -6.49 -21.79 1.51
CA PRO A 17 -5.40 -21.54 2.42
C PRO A 17 -4.74 -20.21 2.05
N VAL A 18 -4.82 -19.23 2.95
CA VAL A 18 -4.07 -17.99 2.89
C VAL A 18 -2.78 -18.18 3.67
N ARG A 19 -1.63 -17.95 3.04
CA ARG A 19 -0.31 -18.07 3.65
C ARG A 19 0.42 -16.75 3.53
N GLU A 20 0.99 -16.30 4.64
CA GLU A 20 1.90 -15.16 4.66
C GLU A 20 3.35 -15.65 4.57
N GLU A 21 4.14 -14.96 3.76
CA GLU A 21 5.58 -15.15 3.68
C GLU A 21 6.26 -13.79 3.63
N PHE A 22 7.41 -13.67 4.27
CA PHE A 22 8.22 -12.47 4.24
C PHE A 22 9.47 -12.74 3.39
N ILE A 23 9.62 -11.97 2.32
CA ILE A 23 10.73 -12.10 1.38
C ILE A 23 11.64 -10.89 1.53
N LEU A 24 12.90 -11.14 1.89
CA LEU A 24 13.93 -10.10 1.91
C LEU A 24 14.32 -9.73 0.48
N CYS A 25 14.00 -8.51 0.05
CA CYS A 25 14.37 -7.97 -1.25
C CYS A 25 15.09 -6.63 -1.05
N CYS A 26 16.31 -6.52 -1.56
CA CYS A 26 17.13 -5.31 -1.44
C CYS A 26 17.29 -4.78 0.01
N GLY A 27 17.40 -5.68 0.99
CA GLY A 27 17.51 -5.33 2.42
C GLY A 27 16.17 -5.10 3.12
N VAL A 28 15.07 -5.08 2.38
CA VAL A 28 13.73 -4.80 2.90
C VAL A 28 12.89 -6.06 2.93
N GLU A 29 12.33 -6.35 4.10
CA GLU A 29 11.40 -7.45 4.29
C GLU A 29 10.05 -7.10 3.64
N THR A 30 9.64 -7.88 2.63
CA THR A 30 8.40 -7.65 1.88
C THR A 30 7.40 -8.73 2.24
N GLN A 31 6.28 -8.36 2.85
CA GLN A 31 5.19 -9.28 3.13
C GLN A 31 4.47 -9.68 1.84
N VAL A 32 4.27 -10.98 1.65
CA VAL A 32 3.59 -11.57 0.51
C VAL A 32 2.44 -12.45 1.02
N LEU A 33 1.21 -12.06 0.68
CA LEU A 33 0.02 -12.84 0.96
C LEU A 33 -0.28 -13.77 -0.22
N LYS A 34 -0.30 -15.09 0.02
CA LYS A 34 -0.53 -16.13 -0.98
C LYS A 34 -1.88 -16.80 -0.72
N CYS A 35 -2.81 -16.77 -1.68
CA CYS A 35 -4.13 -17.38 -1.54
C CYS A 35 -4.26 -18.60 -2.48
N GLY A 36 -4.44 -19.81 -1.94
CA GLY A 36 -4.65 -21.05 -2.71
C GLY A 36 -3.54 -22.10 -2.53
N PRO A 37 -3.52 -23.18 -3.34
CA PRO A 37 -2.51 -24.23 -3.24
C PRO A 37 -1.18 -23.74 -3.84
N TRP A 38 -0.49 -22.86 -3.11
CA TRP A 38 0.84 -22.35 -3.46
C TRP A 38 1.92 -23.29 -2.94
N THR A 39 2.81 -23.73 -3.83
CA THR A 39 4.12 -24.27 -3.48
C THR A 39 5.19 -23.31 -4.00
N ASP A 40 6.30 -23.17 -3.26
CA ASP A 40 7.35 -22.14 -3.39
C ASP A 40 7.57 -21.57 -4.80
N LEU A 41 7.51 -20.23 -4.92
CA LEU A 41 7.75 -19.45 -6.16
C LEU A 41 9.10 -19.80 -6.81
N ILE A 42 10.06 -20.20 -6.00
CA ILE A 42 11.47 -20.33 -6.35
C ILE A 42 11.82 -21.76 -6.82
N ASN A 43 11.16 -22.80 -6.27
CA ASN A 43 11.68 -24.17 -6.34
C ASN A 43 10.82 -25.20 -7.11
N ASN A 44 9.58 -24.86 -7.53
CA ASN A 44 8.72 -25.90 -8.13
C ASN A 44 8.75 -25.95 -9.67
N GLN A 45 9.19 -27.10 -10.20
CA GLN A 45 9.04 -27.54 -11.61
C GLN A 45 7.68 -28.23 -11.88
N SER A 46 6.74 -28.16 -10.95
CA SER A 46 5.41 -28.79 -11.07
C SER A 46 4.46 -27.97 -11.97
N GLY A 47 3.64 -28.67 -12.77
CA GLY A 47 2.69 -28.12 -13.76
C GLY A 47 1.50 -27.31 -13.20
N THR A 48 1.45 -27.06 -11.89
CA THR A 48 0.41 -26.25 -11.22
C THR A 48 0.98 -24.90 -10.74
N ARG A 49 1.69 -24.18 -11.60
CA ARG A 49 2.15 -22.81 -11.27
C ARG A 49 0.97 -21.82 -11.30
N PRO A 50 0.85 -20.93 -10.30
CA PRO A 50 -0.14 -19.86 -10.34
C PRO A 50 0.14 -18.95 -11.54
N LYS A 51 -0.91 -18.66 -12.30
CA LYS A 51 -0.82 -17.86 -13.54
C LYS A 51 -1.08 -16.36 -13.31
N LEU A 52 -1.48 -16.00 -12.10
CA LEU A 52 -1.89 -14.65 -11.71
C LEU A 52 -1.35 -14.34 -10.31
N LEU A 53 -0.74 -13.17 -10.17
CA LEU A 53 -0.36 -12.57 -8.88
C LEU A 53 -1.11 -11.26 -8.69
N ILE A 54 -1.77 -11.14 -7.53
CA ILE A 54 -2.33 -9.88 -7.06
C ILE A 54 -1.28 -9.25 -6.15
N PHE A 55 -0.70 -8.14 -6.60
CA PHE A 55 0.31 -7.40 -5.86
C PHE A 55 -0.34 -6.17 -5.24
N ILE A 56 -0.56 -6.22 -3.92
CA ILE A 56 -1.04 -5.07 -3.15
C ILE A 56 0.18 -4.26 -2.76
N ILE A 57 0.13 -2.96 -3.02
CA ILE A 57 1.23 -2.03 -2.74
C ILE A 57 0.97 -1.38 -1.38
N PRO A 58 1.63 -1.83 -0.30
CA PRO A 58 1.55 -1.12 0.97
C PRO A 58 2.39 0.15 0.95
N GLU A 59 1.98 1.10 1.79
CA GLU A 59 2.85 2.14 2.31
C GLU A 59 3.67 1.52 3.45
N ASP A 60 4.97 1.32 3.25
CA ASP A 60 5.83 0.62 4.21
C ASP A 60 6.88 1.57 4.81
N PRO A 61 6.71 2.02 6.07
CA PRO A 61 7.66 2.87 6.74
C PRO A 61 8.84 2.12 7.40
N ASN A 62 8.96 0.79 7.27
CA ASN A 62 9.96 -0.05 7.94
C ASN A 62 10.75 -0.95 6.98
N ALA A 63 11.95 -0.51 6.59
CA ALA A 63 12.68 -1.08 5.47
C ALA A 63 14.15 -0.64 5.51
N GLU A 64 15.10 -1.55 5.80
CA GLU A 64 16.50 -1.21 6.03
C GLU A 64 17.41 -1.47 4.78
N GLU A 65 18.49 -0.67 4.66
CA GLU A 65 19.67 -0.83 3.76
C GLU A 65 19.78 -0.21 2.33
N ILE A 66 18.78 0.39 1.69
CA ILE A 66 18.97 1.23 0.48
C ILE A 66 19.11 2.71 0.89
N LYS A 67 20.02 3.42 0.23
CA LYS A 67 20.19 4.86 0.35
C LYS A 67 18.88 5.54 -0.11
N ASP A 68 18.09 6.03 0.84
CA ASP A 68 16.75 6.62 0.67
C ASP A 68 15.57 5.63 0.45
N ILE A 69 15.56 4.42 1.05
CA ILE A 69 14.40 3.49 0.96
C ILE A 69 13.08 4.16 1.32
N TYR A 70 13.09 4.89 2.42
CA TYR A 70 11.89 5.51 2.97
C TYR A 70 11.39 6.68 2.14
N GLY A 71 12.15 7.06 1.11
CA GLY A 71 11.72 8.05 0.16
C GLY A 71 10.78 7.50 -0.91
N LEU A 72 10.01 8.38 -1.53
CA LEU A 72 9.06 8.06 -2.59
C LEU A 72 9.73 7.28 -3.73
N ARG A 73 10.92 7.72 -4.13
CA ARG A 73 11.73 7.03 -5.15
C ARG A 73 12.25 5.67 -4.65
N GLY A 74 12.74 5.60 -3.41
CA GLY A 74 13.22 4.34 -2.83
C GLY A 74 12.14 3.27 -2.81
N GLN A 75 10.91 3.65 -2.46
CA GLN A 75 9.74 2.78 -2.49
C GLN A 75 9.43 2.24 -3.89
N VAL A 76 9.48 3.11 -4.92
CA VAL A 76 9.30 2.69 -6.32
C VAL A 76 10.38 1.69 -6.74
N GLU A 77 11.65 2.02 -6.51
CA GLU A 77 12.78 1.16 -6.91
C GLU A 77 12.74 -0.19 -6.19
N HIS A 78 12.40 -0.21 -4.89
CA HIS A 78 12.24 -1.45 -4.12
C HIS A 78 11.17 -2.36 -4.71
N LYS A 79 9.98 -1.81 -4.99
CA LYS A 79 8.85 -2.56 -5.57
C LYS A 79 9.18 -3.05 -6.98
N LEU A 80 9.86 -2.24 -7.79
CA LEU A 80 10.38 -2.65 -9.10
C LEU A 80 11.40 -3.79 -8.99
N ALA A 81 12.33 -3.71 -8.05
CA ALA A 81 13.33 -4.75 -7.82
C ALA A 81 12.68 -6.06 -7.38
N PHE A 82 11.70 -6.00 -6.48
CA PHE A 82 10.92 -7.16 -6.07
C PHE A 82 10.23 -7.82 -7.27
N LEU A 83 9.49 -7.04 -8.07
CA LEU A 83 8.77 -7.56 -9.23
C LEU A 83 9.72 -8.17 -10.28
N ARG A 84 10.90 -7.58 -10.49
CA ARG A 84 11.87 -8.09 -11.47
C ARG A 84 12.62 -9.33 -11.02
N THR A 85 12.84 -9.48 -9.72
CA THR A 85 13.68 -10.56 -9.17
C THR A 85 12.87 -11.74 -8.65
N GLN A 86 11.68 -11.49 -8.10
CA GLN A 86 10.88 -12.50 -7.40
C GLN A 86 9.69 -13.00 -8.21
N VAL A 87 9.22 -12.25 -9.22
CA VAL A 87 8.05 -12.61 -10.01
C VAL A 87 8.48 -13.24 -11.35
N PRO A 88 8.06 -14.48 -11.66
CA PRO A 88 8.32 -15.11 -12.94
C PRO A 88 7.75 -14.32 -14.12
N LYS A 89 8.48 -14.25 -15.24
CA LYS A 89 8.09 -13.43 -16.41
C LYS A 89 6.76 -13.85 -17.06
N GLU A 90 6.39 -15.12 -16.92
CA GLU A 90 5.16 -15.68 -17.50
C GLU A 90 3.92 -15.43 -16.61
N MET A 91 4.10 -14.91 -15.40
CA MET A 91 3.04 -14.69 -14.42
C MET A 91 2.30 -13.39 -14.69
N LYS A 92 1.00 -13.42 -14.95
CA LYS A 92 0.19 -12.21 -15.12
C LYS A 92 0.07 -11.45 -13.80
N LEU A 93 0.05 -10.13 -13.86
CA LEU A 93 0.03 -9.27 -12.67
C LEU A 93 -1.23 -8.40 -12.60
N VAL A 94 -1.85 -8.37 -11.43
CA VAL A 94 -2.84 -7.35 -11.05
C VAL A 94 -2.24 -6.52 -9.94
N VAL A 95 -2.09 -5.22 -10.16
CA VAL A 95 -1.47 -4.31 -9.18
C VAL A 95 -2.55 -3.49 -8.51
N ILE A 96 -2.63 -3.51 -7.19
CA ILE A 96 -3.61 -2.72 -6.43
C ILE A 96 -2.85 -1.70 -5.59
N GLY A 97 -3.07 -0.42 -5.89
CA GLY A 97 -2.50 0.70 -5.17
C GLY A 97 -3.57 1.44 -4.39
N HIS A 98 -3.36 1.66 -3.10
CA HIS A 98 -4.21 2.52 -2.27
C HIS A 98 -3.48 3.83 -1.95
N SER A 99 -4.16 4.98 -2.05
CA SER A 99 -3.57 6.29 -1.79
C SER A 99 -2.27 6.47 -2.60
N ILE A 100 -1.13 6.69 -1.95
CA ILE A 100 0.19 6.81 -2.59
C ILE A 100 0.62 5.53 -3.34
N GLY A 101 0.09 4.36 -2.95
CA GLY A 101 0.28 3.12 -3.69
C GLY A 101 -0.24 3.19 -5.13
N SER A 102 -1.20 4.08 -5.41
CA SER A 102 -1.65 4.37 -6.78
C SER A 102 -0.56 5.05 -7.60
N TYR A 103 0.20 5.97 -7.01
CA TYR A 103 1.36 6.60 -7.65
C TYR A 103 2.44 5.55 -7.95
N PHE A 104 2.75 4.68 -6.99
CA PHE A 104 3.69 3.57 -7.21
C PHE A 104 3.23 2.63 -8.32
N SER A 105 1.92 2.34 -8.41
CA SER A 105 1.36 1.53 -9.50
C SER A 105 1.62 2.14 -10.88
N LEU A 106 1.45 3.45 -11.01
CA LEU A 106 1.74 4.17 -12.26
C LEU A 106 3.24 4.18 -12.57
N GLU A 107 4.09 4.40 -11.57
CA GLU A 107 5.54 4.37 -11.76
C GLU A 107 6.05 2.97 -12.14
N ILE A 108 5.45 1.90 -11.59
CA ILE A 108 5.74 0.52 -12.02
C ILE A 108 5.40 0.32 -13.50
N LEU A 109 4.22 0.75 -13.93
CA LEU A 109 3.81 0.62 -15.34
C LEU A 109 4.75 1.38 -16.28
N LYS A 110 5.15 2.59 -15.89
CA LYS A 110 6.06 3.47 -16.64
C LYS A 110 7.48 2.93 -16.73
N HIS A 111 8.03 2.41 -15.62
CA HIS A 111 9.43 2.03 -15.53
C HIS A 111 9.69 0.54 -15.77
N ALA A 112 8.65 -0.29 -15.76
CA ALA A 112 8.75 -1.71 -16.05
C ALA A 112 7.66 -2.19 -17.03
N PRO A 113 7.64 -1.66 -18.28
CA PRO A 113 6.69 -2.08 -19.31
C PRO A 113 6.84 -3.56 -19.71
N GLU A 114 7.97 -4.20 -19.38
CA GLU A 114 8.20 -5.63 -19.56
C GLU A 114 7.33 -6.51 -18.66
N LEU A 115 6.80 -5.97 -17.55
CA LEU A 115 5.98 -6.74 -16.63
C LEU A 115 4.59 -6.99 -17.23
N PRO A 116 4.08 -8.24 -17.18
CA PRO A 116 2.78 -8.61 -17.75
C PRO A 116 1.61 -8.16 -16.86
N VAL A 117 1.53 -6.86 -16.55
CA VAL A 117 0.42 -6.25 -15.81
C VAL A 117 -0.82 -6.25 -16.69
N ILE A 118 -1.85 -6.98 -16.25
CA ILE A 118 -3.14 -7.10 -16.94
C ILE A 118 -4.16 -6.09 -16.44
N HIS A 119 -4.14 -5.76 -15.14
CA HIS A 119 -4.94 -4.70 -14.56
C HIS A 119 -4.16 -3.96 -13.47
N SER A 120 -4.44 -2.68 -13.31
CA SER A 120 -4.03 -1.92 -12.13
C SER A 120 -5.23 -1.19 -11.56
N ILE A 121 -5.50 -1.41 -10.27
CA ILE A 121 -6.64 -0.86 -9.54
C ILE A 121 -6.10 0.21 -8.59
N LEU A 122 -6.55 1.44 -8.78
CA LEU A 122 -6.05 2.62 -8.08
C LEU A 122 -7.16 3.12 -7.16
N LEU A 123 -7.04 2.80 -5.88
CA LEU A 123 -7.99 3.12 -4.82
C LEU A 123 -7.61 4.47 -4.18
N PHE A 124 -8.51 5.44 -4.25
CA PHE A 124 -8.32 6.81 -3.76
C PHE A 124 -6.98 7.40 -4.25
N PRO A 125 -6.83 7.60 -5.57
CA PRO A 125 -5.53 7.72 -6.20
C PRO A 125 -4.83 9.05 -5.90
N THR A 126 -3.92 9.04 -4.93
CA THR A 126 -3.03 10.16 -4.61
C THR A 126 -1.91 10.23 -5.64
N ILE A 127 -2.24 10.70 -6.85
CA ILE A 127 -1.34 10.72 -8.03
C ILE A 127 -1.05 12.14 -8.55
N GLU A 128 -1.68 13.15 -7.96
CA GLU A 128 -1.53 14.55 -8.34
C GLU A 128 -1.92 15.50 -7.20
N ARG A 129 -1.43 16.75 -7.28
CA ARG A 129 -1.85 17.90 -6.45
C ARG A 129 -2.01 17.55 -4.97
N MET A 130 -1.11 16.73 -4.41
CA MET A 130 -1.30 16.17 -3.09
C MET A 130 -1.29 17.25 -2.00
N SER A 131 -0.32 18.18 -2.06
CA SER A 131 -0.21 19.30 -1.13
C SER A 131 -1.33 20.35 -1.30
N GLU A 132 -1.98 20.39 -2.47
CA GLU A 132 -3.09 21.30 -2.76
C GLU A 132 -4.45 20.76 -2.32
N SER A 133 -4.55 19.46 -2.02
CA SER A 133 -5.78 18.82 -1.53
C SER A 133 -6.24 19.40 -0.18
N PRO A 134 -7.52 19.25 0.20
CA PRO A 134 -8.02 19.75 1.48
C PRO A 134 -7.17 19.32 2.67
N ARG A 135 -6.80 18.05 2.79
CA ARG A 135 -5.90 17.54 3.85
C ARG A 135 -4.45 17.90 3.61
N GLY A 136 -3.99 17.92 2.36
CA GLY A 136 -2.64 18.33 1.97
C GLY A 136 -2.27 19.72 2.44
N ARG A 137 -3.18 20.68 2.32
CA ARG A 137 -2.93 22.08 2.75
C ARG A 137 -2.66 22.20 4.25
N PHE A 138 -3.30 21.36 5.07
CA PHE A 138 -3.07 21.31 6.51
C PHE A 138 -1.85 20.48 6.89
N ALA A 139 -1.60 19.37 6.18
CA ALA A 139 -0.51 18.46 6.47
C ALA A 139 0.86 18.95 5.97
N THR A 140 0.91 19.68 4.85
CA THR A 140 2.16 20.12 4.22
C THR A 140 3.03 20.97 5.16
N PRO A 141 2.51 22.00 5.87
CA PRO A 141 3.33 22.75 6.83
C PRO A 141 3.90 21.86 7.94
N LEU A 142 3.12 20.88 8.41
CA LEU A 142 3.52 19.96 9.46
C LEU A 142 4.64 19.01 9.00
N LEU A 143 4.47 18.39 7.83
CA LEU A 143 5.37 17.38 7.30
C LEU A 143 6.62 17.99 6.64
N CYS A 144 6.52 19.15 6.00
CA CYS A 144 7.62 19.76 5.26
C CYS A 144 8.38 20.81 6.05
N TRP A 145 7.70 21.67 6.83
CA TRP A 145 8.35 22.82 7.49
C TRP A 145 8.65 22.55 8.96
N LEU A 146 7.71 21.92 9.67
CA LEU A 146 7.86 21.55 11.08
C LEU A 146 8.50 20.18 11.27
N ARG A 147 9.03 19.56 10.21
CA ARG A 147 9.65 18.23 10.26
C ARG A 147 10.63 18.10 11.42
N TYR A 148 11.63 18.98 11.51
CA TYR A 148 12.63 18.93 12.58
C TYR A 148 12.04 19.27 13.97
N ALA A 149 11.01 20.12 14.00
CA ALA A 149 10.28 20.46 15.22
C ALA A 149 9.39 19.30 15.73
N LEU A 150 9.05 18.32 14.89
CA LEU A 150 8.44 17.03 15.29
C LEU A 150 9.50 15.98 15.65
N TYR A 151 10.60 15.93 14.91
CA TYR A 151 11.67 14.93 15.11
C TYR A 151 12.34 15.09 16.48
N VAL A 152 12.66 16.33 16.88
CA VAL A 152 13.36 16.60 18.13
C VAL A 152 12.53 16.18 19.34
N PRO A 153 11.23 16.54 19.47
CA PRO A 153 10.37 16.03 20.53
C PRO A 153 10.12 14.52 20.44
N CYS A 154 9.90 13.93 19.26
CA CYS A 154 9.70 12.48 19.16
C CYS A 154 10.95 11.71 19.64
N CYS A 155 12.14 12.12 19.22
CA CYS A 155 13.39 11.47 19.62
C CYS A 155 13.80 11.75 21.07
N LEU A 156 13.53 12.95 21.60
CA LEU A 156 13.90 13.33 22.97
C LEU A 156 12.86 12.91 24.02
N LEU A 157 11.57 12.95 23.69
CA LEU A 157 10.48 12.62 24.62
C LEU A 157 10.13 11.13 24.62
N LEU A 158 10.23 10.40 23.51
CA LEU A 158 9.86 8.98 23.50
C LEU A 158 10.93 8.06 24.12
N LYS A 159 12.20 8.50 24.18
CA LYS A 159 13.30 7.68 24.72
C LYS A 159 13.23 7.41 26.24
N PRO A 160 12.84 8.38 27.10
CA PRO A 160 12.77 8.18 28.56
C PRO A 160 11.36 7.89 29.13
N TRP A 161 10.32 7.70 28.32
CA TRP A 161 8.95 7.58 28.86
C TRP A 161 8.62 6.19 29.43
N PRO A 162 7.99 6.10 30.62
CA PRO A 162 7.44 4.85 31.13
C PRO A 162 6.44 4.24 30.14
N GLU A 163 6.50 2.92 29.96
CA GLU A 163 5.67 2.18 28.99
C GLU A 163 4.17 2.44 29.12
N LYS A 164 3.70 2.80 30.32
CA LYS A 164 2.30 3.19 30.57
C LYS A 164 1.89 4.47 29.84
N ILE A 165 2.79 5.46 29.75
CA ILE A 165 2.51 6.73 29.09
C ILE A 165 2.59 6.58 27.57
N LYS A 166 3.57 5.79 27.07
CA LYS A 166 3.62 5.40 25.65
C LYS A 166 2.32 4.72 25.25
N SER A 167 1.90 3.69 25.98
CA SER A 167 0.64 2.96 25.73
C SER A 167 -0.60 3.88 25.76
N LEU A 168 -0.62 4.87 26.64
CA LEU A 168 -1.71 5.84 26.71
C LEU A 168 -1.74 6.79 25.51
N VAL A 169 -0.60 7.38 25.14
CA VAL A 169 -0.51 8.27 23.97
C VAL A 169 -0.77 7.49 22.68
N THR A 170 -0.19 6.32 22.53
CA THR A 170 -0.49 5.37 21.45
C THR A 170 -1.98 5.13 21.32
N ARG A 171 -2.66 4.85 22.45
CA ARG A 171 -4.11 4.62 22.46
C ARG A 171 -4.90 5.87 22.06
N MET A 172 -4.51 7.05 22.53
CA MET A 172 -5.15 8.31 22.17
C MET A 172 -4.95 8.65 20.69
N VAL A 173 -3.75 8.42 20.14
CA VAL A 173 -3.44 8.64 18.71
C VAL A 173 -4.20 7.66 17.83
N LEU A 174 -4.20 6.36 18.15
CA LEU A 174 -4.98 5.34 17.43
C LEU A 174 -6.49 5.64 17.45
N GLN A 175 -7.02 6.14 18.58
CA GLN A 175 -8.40 6.60 18.70
C GLN A 175 -8.70 7.85 17.87
N MET A 176 -7.73 8.76 17.73
CA MET A 176 -7.87 9.96 16.91
C MET A 176 -7.79 9.63 15.41
N MET A 177 -7.04 8.59 15.04
CA MET A 177 -6.86 8.15 13.66
C MET A 177 -7.92 7.13 13.19
N ASP A 178 -8.87 6.75 14.06
CA ASP A 178 -9.93 5.76 13.80
C ASP A 178 -9.41 4.40 13.28
N VAL A 179 -8.21 4.01 13.72
CA VAL A 179 -7.54 2.76 13.30
C VAL A 179 -8.03 1.60 14.19
N PRO A 180 -8.36 0.42 13.63
CA PRO A 180 -8.73 -0.76 14.41
C PRO A 180 -7.69 -1.10 15.48
N LYS A 181 -8.15 -1.58 16.64
CA LYS A 181 -7.29 -1.95 17.80
C LYS A 181 -6.58 -3.29 17.58
N GLU A 182 -5.91 -3.44 16.45
CA GLU A 182 -5.06 -4.59 16.15
C GLU A 182 -3.69 -4.42 16.84
N PRO A 183 -3.14 -5.45 17.50
CA PRO A 183 -1.86 -5.36 18.22
C PRO A 183 -0.65 -5.10 17.29
N SER A 184 -0.81 -5.27 15.98
CA SER A 184 0.24 -5.02 14.97
C SER A 184 0.56 -3.51 14.79
N CYS A 185 -0.39 -2.62 15.09
CA CYS A 185 -0.20 -1.16 14.97
C CYS A 185 0.72 -0.56 16.06
N LEU A 186 1.14 -1.35 17.05
CA LEU A 186 2.03 -0.90 18.11
C LEU A 186 3.46 -0.64 17.60
N ASN A 187 3.91 -1.35 16.56
CA ASN A 187 5.21 -1.13 15.94
C ASN A 187 5.25 0.19 15.13
N THR A 188 4.11 0.66 14.61
CA THR A 188 3.98 1.90 13.82
C THR A 188 4.32 3.17 14.64
N LEU A 189 4.32 3.06 15.97
CA LEU A 189 4.61 4.16 16.90
C LEU A 189 6.03 4.14 17.43
N GLU A 190 6.89 3.27 16.88
CA GLU A 190 8.32 3.40 17.11
C GLU A 190 8.79 4.75 16.52
N PRO A 191 9.64 5.51 17.24
CA PRO A 191 10.08 6.83 16.78
C PRO A 191 10.67 6.81 15.37
N PHE A 192 11.30 5.70 14.96
CA PHE A 192 11.86 5.53 13.63
C PHE A 192 10.77 5.38 12.56
N CYS A 193 9.72 4.60 12.80
CA CYS A 193 8.58 4.47 11.88
C CYS A 193 7.89 5.81 11.65
N LEU A 194 7.64 6.58 12.72
CA LEU A 194 6.98 7.88 12.62
C LEU A 194 7.82 8.89 11.84
N VAL A 195 9.14 8.88 12.08
CA VAL A 195 10.12 9.69 11.36
C VAL A 195 10.15 9.33 9.88
N ASN A 196 10.13 8.05 9.54
CA ASN A 196 10.15 7.57 8.16
C ASN A 196 8.83 7.86 7.44
N ALA A 197 7.69 7.66 8.10
CA ALA A 197 6.38 8.00 7.57
C ALA A 197 6.27 9.53 7.32
N ALA A 198 6.73 10.35 8.28
CA ALA A 198 6.77 11.80 8.09
C ALA A 198 7.75 12.21 6.97
N TYR A 199 8.87 11.50 6.82
CA TYR A 199 9.82 11.72 5.74
C TYR A 199 9.19 11.42 4.38
N LEU A 200 8.58 10.25 4.23
CA LEU A 200 7.86 9.82 3.03
C LEU A 200 6.75 10.81 2.71
N GLY A 201 5.85 11.08 3.66
CA GLY A 201 4.78 12.05 3.49
C GLY A 201 5.28 13.44 3.09
N SER A 202 6.44 13.88 3.61
CA SER A 202 7.04 15.15 3.18
C SER A 202 7.51 15.15 1.72
N GLN A 203 7.96 14.01 1.19
CA GLN A 203 8.33 13.85 -0.22
C GLN A 203 7.10 13.74 -1.09
N GLU A 204 6.09 12.98 -0.67
CA GLU A 204 4.81 12.88 -1.38
C GLU A 204 4.20 14.27 -1.64
N MET A 205 4.16 15.14 -0.62
CA MET A 205 3.67 16.52 -0.75
C MET A 205 4.43 17.37 -1.77
N ARG A 206 5.72 17.07 -1.98
CA ARG A 206 6.62 17.84 -2.87
C ARG A 206 6.69 17.27 -4.29
N GLU A 207 6.54 15.96 -4.44
CA GLU A 207 6.79 15.25 -5.70
C GLU A 207 5.49 14.86 -6.41
N VAL A 208 4.43 14.54 -5.66
CA VAL A 208 3.10 14.17 -6.20
C VAL A 208 2.30 15.44 -6.53
N VAL A 209 2.82 16.19 -7.50
CA VAL A 209 2.26 17.47 -7.93
C VAL A 209 1.52 17.31 -9.25
N LYS A 210 2.19 16.76 -10.27
CA LYS A 210 1.62 16.63 -11.62
C LYS A 210 1.18 15.20 -11.90
N ARG A 211 -0.02 15.06 -12.46
CA ARG A 211 -0.54 13.78 -12.93
C ARG A 211 0.26 13.27 -14.12
N GLY A 212 0.68 12.00 -14.07
CA GLY A 212 1.38 11.30 -15.15
C GLY A 212 0.48 10.97 -16.35
N ASN A 213 -0.04 11.99 -17.04
CA ASN A 213 -1.03 11.84 -18.11
C ASN A 213 -0.55 10.93 -19.26
N GLU A 214 0.74 10.95 -19.59
CA GLU A 214 1.33 10.12 -20.64
C GLU A 214 1.21 8.63 -20.31
N THR A 215 1.66 8.24 -19.11
CA THR A 215 1.54 6.87 -18.58
C THR A 215 0.09 6.42 -18.46
N ILE A 216 -0.79 7.30 -17.97
CA ILE A 216 -2.23 6.99 -17.87
C ILE A 216 -2.81 6.73 -19.26
N LYS A 217 -2.48 7.57 -20.24
CA LYS A 217 -2.98 7.42 -21.62
C LYS A 217 -2.47 6.13 -22.26
N GLU A 218 -1.19 5.81 -22.08
CA GLU A 218 -0.56 4.61 -22.62
C GLU A 218 -1.18 3.33 -22.06
N HIS A 219 -1.51 3.31 -20.77
CA HIS A 219 -1.99 2.11 -20.09
C HIS A 219 -3.50 2.15 -19.76
N LEU A 220 -4.24 3.13 -20.28
CA LEU A 220 -5.65 3.35 -19.96
C LEU A 220 -6.54 2.09 -19.99
N PRO A 221 -6.40 1.16 -20.96
CA PRO A 221 -7.22 -0.06 -20.99
C PRO A 221 -7.03 -1.00 -19.79
N LYS A 222 -5.91 -0.86 -19.05
CA LYS A 222 -5.57 -1.68 -17.88
C LYS A 222 -5.94 -1.01 -16.56
N LEU A 223 -6.19 0.29 -16.56
CA LEU A 223 -6.34 1.11 -15.36
C LEU A 223 -7.80 1.20 -14.92
N ILE A 224 -8.03 1.00 -13.62
CA ILE A 224 -9.33 1.19 -12.96
C ILE A 224 -9.12 2.15 -11.79
N PHE A 225 -9.76 3.31 -11.83
CA PHE A 225 -9.66 4.32 -10.79
C PHE A 225 -10.90 4.31 -9.91
N TYR A 226 -10.72 4.31 -8.59
CA TYR A 226 -11.80 4.43 -7.61
C TYR A 226 -11.61 5.68 -6.77
N TYR A 227 -12.56 6.59 -6.86
CA TYR A 227 -12.63 7.82 -6.06
C TYR A 227 -13.74 7.71 -5.01
N GLY A 228 -13.57 8.45 -3.91
CA GLY A 228 -14.59 8.63 -2.88
C GLY A 228 -15.21 10.01 -2.91
N THR A 229 -16.49 10.14 -2.62
CA THR A 229 -17.16 11.46 -2.57
C THR A 229 -16.72 12.33 -1.39
N ALA A 230 -16.28 11.72 -0.29
CA ALA A 230 -15.81 12.40 0.93
C ALA A 230 -14.29 12.29 1.13
N ASP A 231 -13.50 12.23 0.05
CA ASP A 231 -12.06 12.09 0.17
C ASP A 231 -11.32 13.42 0.36
N GLY A 232 -10.78 13.66 1.56
CA GLY A 232 -9.99 14.85 1.86
C GLY A 232 -8.59 14.89 1.23
N TRP A 233 -8.07 13.80 0.68
CA TRP A 233 -6.79 13.72 -0.04
C TRP A 233 -6.97 13.76 -1.57
N CYS A 234 -8.04 13.14 -2.06
CA CYS A 234 -8.38 13.08 -3.48
C CYS A 234 -9.82 13.56 -3.70
N PRO A 235 -10.07 14.87 -3.62
CA PRO A 235 -11.43 15.40 -3.57
C PRO A 235 -12.17 15.15 -4.91
N LYS A 236 -13.51 15.26 -4.89
CA LYS A 236 -14.36 14.90 -6.04
C LYS A 236 -13.97 15.63 -7.33
N GLU A 237 -13.42 16.83 -7.23
CA GLU A 237 -12.93 17.59 -8.37
C GLU A 237 -11.86 16.82 -9.16
N TYR A 238 -11.03 16.01 -8.49
CA TYR A 238 -10.00 15.21 -9.18
C TYR A 238 -10.63 14.07 -9.99
N TYR A 239 -11.74 13.48 -9.49
CA TYR A 239 -12.54 12.54 -10.25
C TYR A 239 -13.16 13.18 -11.49
N ASP A 240 -13.74 14.38 -11.33
CA ASP A 240 -14.39 15.11 -12.42
C ASP A 240 -13.37 15.48 -13.52
N ASP A 241 -12.18 15.95 -13.13
CA ASP A 241 -11.04 16.22 -14.02
C ASP A 241 -10.60 14.95 -14.77
N MET A 242 -10.44 13.83 -14.06
CA MET A 242 -10.07 12.54 -14.67
C MET A 242 -11.09 12.05 -15.69
N LYS A 243 -12.39 12.16 -15.36
CA LYS A 243 -13.47 11.76 -16.27
C LYS A 243 -13.54 12.63 -17.52
N LYS A 244 -13.18 13.91 -17.39
CA LYS A 244 -13.13 14.85 -18.52
C LYS A 244 -11.95 14.53 -19.44
N ASP A 245 -10.80 14.19 -18.88
CA ASP A 245 -9.55 14.05 -19.65
C ASP A 245 -9.38 12.66 -20.27
N PHE A 246 -9.96 11.61 -19.69
CA PHE A 246 -9.76 10.23 -20.13
C PHE A 246 -11.06 9.42 -20.28
N PRO A 247 -11.28 8.73 -21.41
CA PRO A 247 -12.40 7.81 -21.59
C PRO A 247 -12.11 6.42 -20.97
N GLY A 248 -11.76 6.37 -19.69
CA GLY A 248 -11.35 5.15 -18.97
C GLY A 248 -12.34 4.65 -17.91
N ASP A 249 -12.01 3.51 -17.29
CA ASP A 249 -12.75 2.96 -16.15
C ASP A 249 -12.41 3.77 -14.88
N ILE A 250 -13.22 4.79 -14.64
CA ILE A 250 -13.08 5.73 -13.53
C ILE A 250 -14.41 5.71 -12.78
N ARG A 251 -14.37 5.35 -11.51
CA ARG A 251 -15.54 5.09 -10.66
C ARG A 251 -15.54 6.04 -9.48
N LEU A 252 -16.72 6.45 -9.06
CA LEU A 252 -16.96 7.25 -7.87
C LEU A 252 -17.86 6.44 -6.95
N SER A 253 -17.50 6.33 -5.68
CA SER A 253 -18.28 5.60 -4.68
C SER A 253 -18.58 6.49 -3.47
N ASP A 254 -19.81 6.38 -2.98
CA ASP A 254 -20.25 7.06 -1.76
C ASP A 254 -19.87 6.31 -0.48
N TRP A 255 -19.59 5.01 -0.59
CA TRP A 255 -19.49 4.09 0.56
C TRP A 255 -18.07 3.64 0.91
N LEU A 256 -17.10 3.86 0.02
CA LEU A 256 -15.85 3.11 0.05
C LEU A 256 -14.88 3.55 1.17
N LYS A 257 -15.08 4.73 1.79
CA LYS A 257 -14.16 5.21 2.83
C LYS A 257 -14.43 4.65 4.22
N ASP A 258 -15.69 4.46 4.59
CA ASP A 258 -16.07 4.07 5.95
C ASP A 258 -15.78 2.59 6.26
N ASP A 259 -15.59 1.75 5.24
CA ASP A 259 -15.27 0.32 5.40
C ASP A 259 -13.78 0.01 5.22
N LEU A 260 -13.04 0.76 4.38
CA LEU A 260 -11.60 0.55 4.19
C LEU A 260 -10.74 1.14 5.31
N SER A 261 -11.26 2.10 6.10
CA SER A 261 -10.60 2.53 7.35
C SER A 261 -10.81 1.55 8.51
N LYS A 262 -11.72 0.57 8.34
CA LYS A 262 -12.07 -0.44 9.35
C LYS A 262 -11.49 -1.83 9.07
N MET A 263 -10.87 -2.04 7.91
CA MET A 263 -10.05 -3.22 7.57
C MET A 263 -8.60 -2.95 7.92
#